data_AF-A0A932CLW7-F1
#
_entry.id   AF-A0A932CLW7-F1
#
_cell.length_a   1.000
_cell.length_b   1.000
_cell.length_c   1.000
_cell.angle_alpha   90.00
_cell.angle_beta   90.00
_cell.angle_gamma   90.00
#
_symmetry.space_group_name_H-M   'P 1'
#
loop_
_entity.id
_entity.type
_entity.pdbx_description
1 polymer ?
#
loop_
_entity_poly.entity_id
_entity_poly.type
_entity_poly.pdbx_seq_one_letter_code
_entity_poly.pdbx_strand_id
1 'polypeptide(L)'
;MIVILLVGTNGMPKSYAESPSAQEYQIKAAFLYNFAKFIEWPPSAFAPNHAGLNLCLLGEEPFGVALNSIRGKTIRGKEVVIKQFAAAENLERCHILFISA
;
A
#
# COMPACT_ATOMS: atom_id res chain seq x y z
N MET A 1 -26.74 -35.49 -1.73
CA MET A 1 -26.54 -35.95 -0.36
C MET A 1 -25.09 -35.64 0.01
N ILE A 2 -24.83 -34.46 0.57
CA ILE A 2 -23.48 -34.02 0.96
C ILE A 2 -23.39 -34.20 2.49
N VAL A 3 -22.44 -35.03 2.93
CA VAL A 3 -22.15 -35.25 4.35
C VAL A 3 -21.13 -34.19 4.76
N ILE A 4 -21.53 -33.28 5.65
CA ILE A 4 -20.60 -32.36 6.32
C ILE A 4 -20.08 -33.09 7.56
N LEU A 5 -18.82 -33.50 7.54
CA LEU A 5 -18.11 -33.99 8.73
C LEU A 5 -17.66 -32.77 9.56
N LEU A 6 -18.40 -32.48 10.63
CA LEU A 6 -17.97 -31.52 11.65
C LEU A 6 -16.95 -32.20 12.58
N VAL A 7 -15.67 -32.10 12.25
CA VAL A 7 -14.60 -32.43 13.21
C VAL A 7 -14.45 -31.24 14.15
N GLY A 8 -14.99 -31.36 15.36
CA GLY A 8 -14.82 -30.38 16.42
C GLY A 8 -13.41 -30.41 16.98
N THR A 9 -12.52 -29.56 16.48
CA THR A 9 -11.30 -29.21 17.19
C THR A 9 -11.59 -28.00 18.07
N ASN A 10 -11.44 -28.15 19.39
CA ASN A 10 -11.40 -27.05 20.38
C ASN A 10 -10.15 -26.17 20.14
N GLY A 11 -10.09 -25.49 19.00
CA GLY A 11 -9.16 -24.40 18.78
C GLY A 11 -9.83 -23.13 19.25
N MET A 12 -9.42 -22.60 20.40
CA MET A 12 -9.75 -21.21 20.75
C MET A 12 -9.50 -20.34 19.51
N PRO A 13 -10.46 -19.51 19.07
CA PRO A 13 -10.18 -18.58 18.00
C PRO A 13 -9.02 -17.71 18.47
N LYS A 14 -7.88 -17.80 17.78
CA LYS A 14 -6.79 -16.85 17.96
C LYS A 14 -7.33 -15.50 17.52
N SER A 15 -7.80 -14.72 18.49
CA SER A 15 -8.13 -13.32 18.29
C SER A 15 -6.81 -12.61 18.02
N TYR A 16 -6.53 -12.34 16.75
CA TYR A 16 -5.46 -11.43 16.38
C TYR A 16 -5.97 -10.03 16.67
N ALA A 17 -5.69 -9.53 17.88
CA ALA A 17 -5.80 -8.10 18.13
C ALA A 17 -4.76 -7.40 17.25
N GLU A 18 -5.24 -6.65 16.25
CA GLU A 18 -4.36 -5.83 15.42
C GLU A 18 -3.70 -4.77 16.33
N SER A 19 -2.37 -4.65 16.28
CA SER A 19 -1.67 -3.68 17.13
C SER A 19 -2.10 -2.26 16.75
N PRO A 20 -2.13 -1.30 17.70
CA PRO A 20 -2.44 0.09 17.39
C PRO A 20 -1.59 0.65 16.23
N SER A 21 -0.33 0.20 16.13
CA SER A 21 0.57 0.55 15.02
C SER A 21 0.09 0.02 13.66
N ALA A 22 -0.40 -1.20 13.58
CA ALA A 22 -0.90 -1.76 12.33
C ALA A 22 -2.14 -1.00 11.82
N GLN A 23 -3.06 -0.64 12.72
CA GLN A 23 -4.21 0.20 12.38
C GLN A 23 -3.80 1.60 11.90
N GLU A 24 -2.81 2.22 12.56
CA GLU A 24 -2.25 3.50 12.12
C GLU A 24 -1.71 3.43 10.68
N TYR A 25 -0.97 2.38 10.33
CA TYR A 25 -0.44 2.22 8.98
C TYR A 25 -1.50 1.88 7.93
N GLN A 26 -2.58 1.18 8.30
CA GLN A 26 -3.75 1.04 7.43
C GLN A 26 -4.36 2.40 7.09
N ILE A 27 -4.52 3.26 8.08
CA ILE A 27 -5.04 4.63 7.90
C ILE A 27 -4.09 5.45 7.02
N LYS A 28 -2.78 5.41 7.28
CA LYS A 28 -1.77 6.08 6.45
C LYS A 28 -1.81 5.59 4.99
N ALA A 29 -1.92 4.28 4.74
CA ALA A 29 -2.04 3.74 3.39
C ALA A 29 -3.28 4.27 2.65
N ALA A 30 -4.43 4.37 3.35
CA ALA A 30 -5.64 4.97 2.80
C ALA A 30 -5.44 6.46 2.46
N PHE A 31 -4.76 7.22 3.32
CA PHE A 31 -4.41 8.62 3.04
C PHE A 31 -3.52 8.76 1.80
N LEU A 32 -2.47 7.94 1.66
CA LEU A 32 -1.59 7.97 0.49
C LEU A 32 -2.35 7.71 -0.81
N TYR A 33 -3.26 6.74 -0.81
CA TYR A 33 -4.13 6.47 -1.96
C TYR A 33 -5.09 7.63 -2.26
N ASN A 34 -5.68 8.23 -1.22
CA ASN A 34 -6.57 9.36 -1.39
C ASN A 34 -5.83 10.59 -1.93
N PHE A 35 -4.63 10.89 -1.44
CA PHE A 35 -3.80 11.97 -2.00
C PHE A 35 -3.50 11.71 -3.48
N ALA A 36 -3.07 10.51 -3.83
CA ALA A 36 -2.85 10.14 -5.23
C ALA A 36 -4.10 10.32 -6.09
N LYS A 37 -5.30 10.05 -5.55
CA LYS A 37 -6.59 10.16 -6.24
C LYS A 37 -7.05 11.61 -6.44
N PHE A 38 -6.83 12.46 -5.43
CA PHE A 38 -7.35 13.83 -5.41
C PHE A 38 -6.37 14.86 -5.96
N ILE A 39 -5.08 14.53 -6.05
CA ILE A 39 -4.10 15.37 -6.74
C ILE A 39 -4.27 15.21 -8.25
N GLU A 40 -4.30 16.34 -8.97
CA GLU A 40 -4.22 16.38 -10.43
C GLU A 40 -2.74 16.35 -10.84
N TRP A 41 -2.32 15.28 -11.51
CA TRP A 41 -0.95 15.13 -11.99
C TRP A 41 -0.83 15.68 -13.43
N PRO A 42 0.10 16.61 -13.71
CA PRO A 42 0.32 17.05 -15.07
C PRO A 42 0.86 15.90 -15.92
N PRO A 43 0.63 15.90 -17.25
CA PRO A 43 1.17 14.86 -18.13
C PRO A 43 2.70 14.69 -18.02
N SER A 44 3.43 15.76 -17.74
CA SER A 44 4.88 15.77 -17.54
C SER A 44 5.36 15.02 -16.28
N ALA A 45 4.48 14.70 -15.33
CA ALA A 45 4.82 13.89 -14.17
C ALA A 45 5.06 12.41 -14.53
N PHE A 46 4.54 11.96 -15.67
CA PHE A 46 4.66 10.57 -16.11
C PHE A 46 5.70 10.41 -17.21
N ALA A 47 6.48 9.33 -17.13
CA ALA A 47 7.43 8.99 -18.19
C ALA A 47 6.69 8.49 -19.45
N PRO A 48 7.18 8.78 -20.67
CA PRO A 48 6.49 8.44 -21.93
C PRO A 48 6.12 6.95 -22.07
N ASN A 49 6.93 6.06 -21.49
CA ASN A 49 6.80 4.60 -21.63
C ASN A 49 6.51 3.90 -20.29
N HIS A 50 6.25 4.64 -19.21
CA HIS A 50 6.03 4.07 -17.89
C HIS A 50 4.91 4.81 -17.17
N ALA A 51 3.73 4.21 -17.19
CA ALA A 51 2.46 4.82 -16.81
C ALA A 51 2.00 4.48 -15.38
N GLY A 52 2.91 4.10 -14.49
CA GLY A 52 2.59 3.88 -13.08
C GLY A 52 2.62 5.17 -12.27
N LEU A 53 1.70 5.30 -11.30
CA LEU A 53 1.77 6.29 -10.24
C LEU A 53 2.69 5.72 -9.15
N ASN A 54 3.92 6.21 -9.08
CA ASN A 54 4.92 5.67 -8.15
C ASN A 54 4.75 6.27 -6.76
N LEU A 55 4.45 5.41 -5.78
CA LEU A 55 4.47 5.69 -4.36
C LEU A 55 5.78 5.12 -3.78
N CYS A 56 6.63 6.01 -3.31
CA CYS A 56 7.96 5.67 -2.82
C CYS A 56 7.99 5.68 -1.29
N LEU A 57 8.64 4.69 -0.70
CA LEU A 57 8.88 4.55 0.72
C LEU A 57 10.38 4.69 0.95
N LEU A 58 10.78 5.68 1.73
CA LEU A 58 12.17 5.94 2.08
C LEU A 58 12.42 5.59 3.55
N GLY A 59 13.39 4.72 3.78
CA GLY A 59 13.78 4.22 5.10
C GLY A 59 13.13 2.88 5.45
N GLU A 60 12.91 2.64 6.74
CA GLU A 60 12.26 1.41 7.20
C GLU A 60 10.81 1.37 6.70
N GLU A 61 10.30 0.18 6.37
CA GLU A 61 8.97 0.02 5.80
C GLU A 61 8.00 -0.53 6.85
N PRO A 62 7.27 0.33 7.59
CA PRO A 62 6.44 -0.10 8.71
C PRO A 62 5.00 -0.45 8.33
N PHE A 63 4.62 -0.38 7.05
CA PHE A 63 3.24 -0.65 6.63
C PHE A 63 2.92 -2.15 6.59
N GLY A 64 3.90 -3.02 6.37
CA GLY A 64 3.68 -4.46 6.29
C GLY A 64 2.57 -4.80 5.29
N VAL A 65 1.46 -5.40 5.77
CA VAL A 65 0.32 -5.78 4.91
C VAL A 65 -0.62 -4.62 4.55
N ALA A 66 -0.52 -3.45 5.20
CA ALA A 66 -1.45 -2.34 4.99
C ALA A 66 -1.46 -1.83 3.55
N LEU A 67 -0.31 -1.87 2.87
CA LEU A 67 -0.16 -1.46 1.48
C LEU A 67 -0.84 -2.40 0.48
N ASN A 68 -1.18 -3.63 0.88
CA ASN A 68 -1.91 -4.57 0.02
C ASN A 68 -3.28 -4.02 -0.37
N SER A 69 -3.87 -3.16 0.47
CA SER A 69 -5.16 -2.53 0.19
C SER A 69 -5.13 -1.51 -0.97
N ILE A 70 -3.93 -1.06 -1.37
CA ILE A 70 -3.74 -0.04 -2.40
C ILE A 70 -2.86 -0.49 -3.57
N ARG A 71 -2.02 -1.52 -3.37
CA ARG A 71 -1.14 -2.08 -4.41
C ARG A 71 -1.96 -2.56 -5.62
N GLY A 72 -1.54 -2.17 -6.82
CA GLY A 72 -2.20 -2.56 -8.07
C GLY A 72 -3.55 -1.88 -8.34
N LYS A 73 -4.04 -1.01 -7.43
CA LYS A 73 -5.20 -0.17 -7.74
C LYS A 73 -4.86 0.81 -8.84
N THR A 74 -5.86 1.17 -9.63
CA THR A 74 -5.71 2.13 -10.72
C THR A 74 -6.33 3.47 -10.34
N ILE A 75 -5.59 4.55 -10.55
CA ILE A 75 -6.05 5.93 -10.41
C ILE A 75 -5.92 6.60 -11.78
N ARG A 76 -7.07 6.99 -12.37
CA ARG A 76 -7.10 7.68 -13.68
C ARG A 76 -6.32 6.95 -14.78
N GLY A 77 -6.43 5.62 -14.83
CA GLY A 77 -5.73 4.78 -15.81
C GLY A 77 -4.24 4.53 -15.52
N LYS A 78 -3.73 4.96 -14.35
CA LYS A 78 -2.36 4.71 -13.89
C LYS A 78 -2.37 3.73 -12.72
N GLU A 79 -1.63 2.64 -12.82
CA GLU A 79 -1.49 1.67 -11.72
C GLU A 79 -0.64 2.25 -10.59
N VAL A 80 -1.03 2.05 -9.34
CA VAL A 80 -0.25 2.41 -8.16
C VAL A 80 0.89 1.41 -7.98
N VAL A 81 2.12 1.89 -8.19
CA VAL A 81 3.35 1.12 -8.06
C VAL A 81 4.08 1.54 -6.79
N ILE A 82 4.35 0.60 -5.90
CA ILE A 82 5.05 0.86 -4.65
C ILE A 82 6.53 0.56 -4.83
N LYS A 83 7.39 1.49 -4.44
CA LYS A 83 8.85 1.36 -4.51
C LYS A 83 9.47 1.64 -3.15
N GLN A 84 10.44 0.83 -2.74
CA GLN A 84 11.16 0.98 -1.48
C GLN A 84 12.59 1.45 -1.75
N PHE A 85 13.08 2.36 -0.93
CA PHE A 85 14.41 2.95 -1.01
C PHE A 85 15.04 2.98 0.37
N ALA A 86 16.28 2.48 0.48
CA ALA A 86 17.04 2.56 1.72
C ALA A 86 17.68 3.94 1.94
N ALA A 87 17.96 4.67 0.87
CA ALA A 87 18.58 5.99 0.87
C ALA A 87 17.94 6.90 -0.18
N ALA A 88 18.15 8.21 -0.05
CA ALA A 88 17.54 9.23 -0.89
C ALA A 88 18.21 9.35 -2.27
N GLU A 89 18.26 8.25 -3.01
CA GLU A 89 18.84 8.15 -4.35
C GLU A 89 17.77 7.74 -5.35
N ASN A 90 17.79 8.31 -6.56
CA ASN A 90 16.87 7.98 -7.65
C ASN A 90 15.38 8.27 -7.34
N LEU A 91 15.09 9.28 -6.52
CA LEU A 91 13.73 9.68 -6.13
C LEU A 91 13.01 10.53 -7.19
N GLU A 92 13.68 10.92 -8.27
CA GLU A 92 13.12 11.80 -9.33
C GLU A 92 11.87 11.27 -10.04
N ARG A 93 11.49 10.01 -9.82
CA ARG A 93 10.27 9.40 -10.40
C ARG A 93 9.17 9.12 -9.38
N CYS A 94 9.31 9.59 -8.15
CA CYS A 94 8.31 9.44 -7.10
C CYS A 94 7.21 10.49 -7.27
N HIS A 95 5.96 10.05 -7.36
CA HIS A 95 4.81 10.96 -7.36
C HIS A 95 4.46 11.32 -5.92
N ILE A 96 4.51 10.34 -5.03
CA ILE A 96 4.37 10.51 -3.59
C ILE A 96 5.58 9.86 -2.92
N LEU A 97 6.19 10.57 -1.98
CA LEU A 97 7.27 10.08 -1.12
C LEU A 97 6.77 10.01 0.32
N PHE A 98 6.79 8.81 0.90
CA PHE A 98 6.65 8.60 2.33
C PHE A 98 8.03 8.39 2.94
N ILE A 99 8.32 9.08 4.03
CA ILE A 99 9.60 8.98 4.75
C ILE A 99 9.29 8.37 6.12
N SER A 100 9.95 7.28 6.46
CA SER A 100 9.85 6.69 7.81
C SER A 100 10.42 7.64 8.84
N ALA A 101 9.72 7.80 9.96
CA ALA A 101 10.16 8.59 11.11
C ALA A 101 10.95 7.73 12.10
#